data_AF-A0A3M2HXN5-F1
#
_entry.id   AF-A0A3M2HXN5-F1
#
_cell.length_a   1.000
_cell.length_b   1.000
_cell.length_c   1.000
_cell.angle_alpha   90.00
_cell.angle_beta   90.00
_cell.angle_gamma   90.00
#
_symmetry.space_group_name_H-M   'P 1'
#
loop_
_entity.id
_entity.type
_entity.pdbx_description
1 polymer ?
#
loop_
_entity_poly.entity_id
_entity_poly.type
_entity_poly.pdbx_seq_one_letter_code
_entity_poly.pdbx_strand_id
1 'polypeptide(L)'
;MLRLIISLILPAIVGATIYKLGINFSTVGIQKTSDITLSISGMIFTIMGVWIAFIYPNAILRLKSKKLEPTDFTENEEEKERLGRIVGSIIQSSLVATAILIANLLSAAFDNPLQQSTTPAIAAIIISAAILQIEGVIQVIRSNIDFLNDLHSKSSRKKTEQQL
;
A
#
# COMPACT_ATOMS: atom_id res chain seq x y z
N MET A 1 9.37 12.26 -8.57
CA MET A 1 9.12 13.71 -8.76
C MET A 1 7.65 13.97 -9.13
N LEU A 2 7.17 13.57 -10.32
CA LEU A 2 5.78 13.84 -10.74
C LEU A 2 4.70 13.36 -9.74
N ARG A 3 4.85 12.16 -9.18
CA ARG A 3 3.90 11.63 -8.18
C ARG A 3 3.81 12.46 -6.89
N LEU A 4 4.94 12.98 -6.42
CA LEU A 4 4.99 13.82 -5.22
C LEU A 4 4.29 15.17 -5.46
N ILE A 5 4.43 15.71 -6.67
CA ILE A 5 3.74 16.93 -7.08
C ILE A 5 2.24 16.69 -7.15
N ILE A 6 1.80 15.56 -7.73
CA ILE A 6 0.38 15.17 -7.77
C ILE A 6 -0.19 15.02 -6.36
N SER A 7 0.52 14.35 -5.44
CA SER A 7 0.06 14.20 -4.05
C SER A 7 -0.08 15.52 -3.30
N LEU A 8 0.73 16.53 -3.64
CA LEU A 8 0.66 17.85 -3.01
C LEU A 8 -0.53 18.68 -3.53
N ILE A 9 -0.87 18.52 -4.81
CA ILE A 9 -1.93 19.30 -5.47
C ILE A 9 -3.32 18.64 -5.27
N LEU A 10 -3.37 17.32 -5.06
CA LEU A 10 -4.61 16.55 -4.92
C LEU A 10 -5.59 17.13 -3.87
N PRO A 11 -5.17 17.52 -2.65
CA PRO A 11 -6.09 18.13 -1.67
C PRO A 11 -6.73 19.43 -2.14
N ALA A 12 -6.00 20.25 -2.88
CA ALA A 12 -6.53 21.50 -3.43
C ALA A 12 -7.61 21.23 -4.50
N ILE A 13 -7.39 20.24 -5.37
CA ILE A 13 -8.36 19.84 -6.40
C ILE A 13 -9.62 19.25 -5.76
N VAL A 14 -9.45 18.34 -4.80
CA VAL A 14 -10.57 17.72 -4.08
C VAL A 14 -11.35 18.79 -3.31
N GLY A 15 -10.66 19.70 -2.62
CA GLY A 15 -11.30 20.80 -1.88
C GLY A 15 -12.10 21.75 -2.79
N ALA A 16 -11.54 22.14 -3.94
CA ALA A 16 -12.25 22.97 -4.92
C ALA A 16 -13.51 22.25 -5.46
N THR A 17 -13.42 20.94 -5.68
CA THR A 17 -14.55 20.12 -6.15
C THR A 17 -15.66 20.02 -5.11
N ILE A 18 -15.31 19.75 -3.85
CA ILE A 18 -16.26 19.69 -2.72
C ILE A 18 -16.97 21.05 -2.56
N TYR A 19 -16.20 22.14 -2.59
CA TYR A 19 -16.76 23.49 -2.46
C TYR A 19 -17.73 23.82 -3.60
N LYS A 20 -17.36 23.50 -4.86
CA LYS A 20 -18.20 23.77 -6.03
C LYS A 20 -19.49 22.94 -6.04
N LEU A 21 -19.44 21.69 -5.56
CA LEU A 21 -20.60 20.80 -5.52
C LEU A 21 -21.45 20.96 -4.26
N GLY A 22 -21.00 21.75 -3.28
CA GLY A 22 -21.72 21.95 -2.02
C GLY A 22 -21.89 20.65 -1.22
N ILE A 23 -20.99 19.68 -1.39
CA ILE A 23 -21.08 18.38 -0.71
C ILE A 23 -20.71 18.59 0.76
N ASN A 24 -21.63 18.21 1.63
CA ASN A 24 -21.40 18.16 3.07
C ASN A 24 -21.07 16.73 3.46
N PHE A 25 -20.04 16.56 4.29
CA PHE A 25 -19.65 15.27 4.82
C PHE A 25 -19.98 15.20 6.30
N SER A 26 -20.49 14.03 6.73
CA SER A 26 -20.69 13.71 8.13
C SER A 26 -19.37 13.72 8.89
N THR A 27 -19.31 14.43 10.01
CA THR A 27 -18.10 14.48 10.85
C THR A 27 -17.70 13.10 11.34
N VAL A 28 -18.68 12.26 11.67
CA VAL A 28 -18.44 10.87 12.07
C VAL A 28 -17.84 10.06 10.92
N GLY A 29 -18.34 10.24 9.70
CA GLY A 29 -17.82 9.57 8.50
C GLY A 29 -16.37 9.97 8.18
N ILE A 30 -16.06 11.27 8.25
CA ILE A 30 -14.70 11.78 8.03
C ILE A 30 -13.74 11.29 9.12
N GLN A 31 -14.14 11.30 10.38
CA GLN A 31 -13.31 10.82 11.48
C GLN A 31 -12.98 9.33 11.33
N LYS A 32 -13.98 8.49 11.04
CA LYS A 32 -13.75 7.06 10.75
C LYS A 32 -12.80 6.85 9.57
N THR A 33 -12.97 7.63 8.51
CA THR A 33 -12.10 7.56 7.33
C THR A 33 -10.66 7.94 7.70
N SER A 34 -10.47 8.96 8.53
CA SER A 34 -9.16 9.37 9.05
C SER A 34 -8.48 8.25 9.84
N ASP A 35 -9.19 7.62 10.78
CA ASP A 35 -8.66 6.57 11.64
C ASP A 35 -8.24 5.32 10.85
N ILE A 36 -9.05 4.93 9.87
CA ILE A 36 -8.74 3.82 8.97
C ILE A 36 -7.55 4.17 8.09
N THR A 37 -7.50 5.39 7.54
CA THR A 37 -6.38 5.85 6.71
C THR A 37 -5.06 5.82 7.49
N LEU A 38 -5.05 6.31 8.72
CA LEU A 38 -3.87 6.28 9.60
C LEU A 38 -3.43 4.84 9.89
N SER A 39 -4.38 3.94 10.16
CA SER A 39 -4.12 2.53 10.42
C SER A 39 -3.48 1.84 9.20
N ILE A 40 -4.00 2.10 7.99
CA ILE A 40 -3.43 1.57 6.75
C ILE A 40 -2.04 2.18 6.49
N SER A 41 -1.78 3.43 6.87
CA SER A 41 -0.45 4.04 6.77
C SER A 41 0.57 3.31 7.64
N GLY A 42 0.24 3.01 8.89
CA GLY A 42 1.09 2.21 9.77
C GLY A 42 1.37 0.81 9.20
N MET A 43 0.36 0.16 8.62
CA MET A 43 0.52 -1.13 7.95
C MET A 43 1.49 -1.05 6.76
N ILE A 44 1.33 -0.06 5.87
CA ILE A 44 2.24 0.13 4.72
C ILE A 44 3.67 0.41 5.20
N PHE A 45 3.85 1.30 6.17
CA PHE A 45 5.17 1.64 6.69
C PHE A 45 5.88 0.39 7.27
N THR A 46 5.12 -0.45 7.97
CA THR A 46 5.63 -1.72 8.52
C THR A 46 6.08 -2.67 7.42
N ILE A 47 5.25 -2.90 6.39
CA ILE A 47 5.58 -3.81 5.28
C ILE A 47 6.77 -3.28 4.48
N MET A 48 6.80 -1.98 4.17
CA MET A 48 7.91 -1.35 3.43
C MET A 48 9.21 -1.33 4.26
N GLY A 49 9.12 -1.21 5.58
CA GLY A 49 10.28 -1.32 6.47
C GLY A 49 10.96 -2.69 6.35
N VAL A 50 10.19 -3.77 6.27
CA VAL A 50 10.70 -5.12 6.01
C VAL A 50 11.38 -5.20 4.65
N TRP A 51 10.77 -4.64 3.59
CA TRP A 51 11.38 -4.60 2.25
C TRP A 51 12.72 -3.88 2.23
N ILE A 52 12.82 -2.74 2.91
CA ILE A 52 14.08 -1.99 3.02
C ILE A 52 15.13 -2.88 3.71
N ALA A 53 14.79 -3.56 4.80
CA ALA A 53 15.73 -4.44 5.49
C ALA A 53 16.27 -5.58 4.59
N PHE A 54 15.47 -6.09 3.66
CA PHE A 54 15.90 -7.11 2.69
C PHE A 54 16.73 -6.56 1.52
N ILE A 55 16.33 -5.43 0.94
CA ILE A 55 16.96 -4.88 -0.27
C ILE A 55 18.26 -4.14 0.08
N TYR A 56 18.30 -3.47 1.24
CA TYR A 56 19.36 -2.55 1.61
C TYR A 56 20.75 -3.18 1.74
N PRO A 57 20.93 -4.38 2.35
CA PRO A 57 22.23 -5.05 2.39
C PRO A 57 22.78 -5.31 0.98
N ASN A 58 21.94 -5.80 0.07
CA ASN A 58 22.31 -6.06 -1.32
C ASN A 58 22.69 -4.78 -2.08
N ALA A 59 22.02 -3.66 -1.80
CA ALA A 59 22.35 -2.37 -2.40
C ALA A 59 23.71 -1.83 -1.94
N ILE A 60 24.03 -1.93 -0.63
CA ILE A 60 25.33 -1.53 -0.07
C ILE A 60 26.45 -2.41 -0.63
N LEU A 61 26.22 -3.71 -0.66
CA LEU A 61 27.18 -4.69 -1.15
C LEU A 61 27.53 -4.47 -2.63
N ARG A 62 26.55 -4.14 -3.48
CA ARG A 62 26.76 -3.72 -4.88
C ARG A 62 27.57 -2.43 -5.02
N LEU A 63 27.37 -1.48 -4.10
CA LEU A 63 28.12 -0.23 -4.10
C LEU A 63 29.59 -0.45 -3.69
N LYS A 64 29.85 -1.40 -2.79
CA LYS A 64 31.19 -1.70 -2.25
C LYS A 64 31.98 -2.73 -3.07
N SER A 65 31.33 -3.60 -3.85
CA SER A 65 32.00 -4.69 -4.56
C SER A 65 31.42 -4.91 -5.97
N LYS A 66 32.30 -5.02 -6.97
CA LYS A 66 31.92 -5.25 -8.38
C LYS A 66 31.36 -6.65 -8.67
N LYS A 67 31.44 -7.57 -7.72
CA LYS A 67 30.94 -8.95 -7.83
C LYS A 67 30.49 -9.40 -6.45
N LEU A 68 29.20 -9.63 -6.28
CA LEU A 68 28.69 -10.51 -5.23
C LEU A 68 27.53 -11.33 -5.76
N GLU A 69 27.56 -12.61 -5.40
CA GLU A 69 26.50 -13.59 -5.59
C GLU A 69 25.32 -13.22 -4.66
N PRO A 70 24.08 -13.27 -5.15
CA PRO A 70 22.91 -12.98 -4.33
C PRO A 70 22.77 -14.07 -3.26
N THR A 71 22.54 -13.66 -2.01
CA THR A 71 22.14 -14.57 -0.94
C THR A 71 20.90 -15.35 -1.38
N ASP A 72 21.08 -16.65 -1.59
CA ASP A 72 20.06 -17.51 -2.14
C ASP A 72 19.12 -17.99 -1.04
N PHE A 73 18.09 -17.19 -0.75
CA PHE A 73 16.96 -17.56 0.11
C PHE A 73 16.16 -18.78 -0.42
N THR A 74 16.62 -19.38 -1.52
CA THR A 74 16.02 -20.50 -2.24
C THR A 74 16.77 -21.82 -2.02
N GLU A 75 17.69 -21.91 -1.06
CA GLU A 75 18.37 -23.18 -0.75
C GLU A 75 17.44 -24.19 -0.07
N ASN A 76 16.41 -23.73 0.66
CA ASN A 76 15.46 -24.59 1.36
C ASN A 76 14.02 -24.38 0.83
N GLU A 77 13.48 -25.36 0.11
CA GLU A 77 12.14 -25.27 -0.53
C GLU A 77 11.01 -25.07 0.51
N GLU A 78 11.16 -25.59 1.73
CA GLU A 78 10.16 -25.42 2.80
C GLU A 78 10.07 -23.96 3.28
N GLU A 79 11.22 -23.30 3.50
CA GLU A 79 11.28 -21.90 3.96
C GLU A 79 10.69 -20.95 2.93
N LYS A 80 10.93 -21.25 1.65
CA LYS A 80 10.35 -20.52 0.52
C LYS A 80 8.84 -20.65 0.46
N GLU A 81 8.28 -21.85 0.60
CA GLU A 81 6.84 -22.06 0.60
C GLU A 81 6.17 -21.34 1.77
N ARG A 82 6.80 -21.37 2.95
CA ARG A 82 6.35 -20.61 4.14
C ARG A 82 6.36 -19.11 3.88
N LEU A 83 7.42 -18.59 3.26
CA LEU A 83 7.52 -17.18 2.90
C LEU A 83 6.46 -16.77 1.87
N GLY A 84 6.25 -17.58 0.83
CA GLY A 84 5.19 -17.35 -0.17
C GLY A 84 3.79 -17.29 0.46
N ARG A 85 3.50 -18.16 1.43
CA ARG A 85 2.23 -18.14 2.19
C ARG A 85 2.07 -16.87 3.02
N ILE A 86 3.14 -16.39 3.68
CA ILE A 86 3.12 -15.13 4.45
C ILE A 86 2.82 -13.95 3.52
N VAL A 87 3.50 -13.87 2.38
CA VAL A 87 3.31 -12.81 1.37
C VAL A 87 1.90 -12.85 0.78
N GLY A 88 1.36 -14.04 0.50
CA GLY A 88 -0.02 -14.23 0.07
C GLY A 88 -1.04 -13.68 1.09
N SER A 89 -0.80 -13.93 2.38
CA SER A 89 -1.64 -13.38 3.47
C SER A 89 -1.61 -11.85 3.50
N ILE A 90 -0.44 -11.24 3.30
CA ILE A 90 -0.30 -9.76 3.21
C ILE A 90 -1.14 -9.19 2.08
N ILE A 91 -1.14 -9.83 0.91
CA ILE A 91 -1.96 -9.40 -0.25
C ILE A 91 -3.45 -9.47 0.11
N GLN A 92 -3.90 -10.57 0.72
CA GLN A 92 -5.30 -10.73 1.11
C GLN A 92 -5.73 -9.68 2.14
N SER A 93 -4.95 -9.44 3.20
CA SER A 93 -5.24 -8.41 4.21
C SER A 93 -5.25 -7.00 3.61
N SER A 94 -4.36 -6.72 2.65
CA SER A 94 -4.31 -5.44 1.95
C SER A 94 -5.57 -5.16 1.12
N LEU A 95 -6.14 -6.19 0.48
CA LEU A 95 -7.41 -6.08 -0.24
C LEU A 95 -8.57 -5.79 0.70
N VAL A 96 -8.64 -6.48 1.84
CA VAL A 96 -9.67 -6.23 2.87
C VAL A 96 -9.58 -4.80 3.40
N ALA A 97 -8.38 -4.32 3.73
CA ALA A 97 -8.17 -2.96 4.19
C ALA A 97 -8.63 -1.91 3.15
N THR A 98 -8.33 -2.15 1.87
CA THR A 98 -8.77 -1.28 0.77
C THR A 98 -10.29 -1.25 0.65
N ALA A 99 -10.94 -2.41 0.73
CA ALA A 99 -12.40 -2.51 0.68
C ALA A 99 -13.07 -1.76 1.84
N ILE A 100 -12.53 -1.88 3.06
CA ILE A 100 -13.02 -1.15 4.24
C ILE A 100 -12.87 0.37 4.05
N LEU A 101 -11.74 0.83 3.53
CA LEU A 101 -11.52 2.25 3.27
C LEU A 101 -12.52 2.80 2.24
N ILE A 102 -12.74 2.09 1.14
CA ILE A 102 -13.72 2.48 0.12
C ILE A 102 -15.13 2.51 0.71
N ALA A 103 -15.52 1.51 1.51
CA ALA A 103 -16.82 1.48 2.14
C ALA A 103 -17.05 2.68 3.08
N ASN A 104 -16.02 3.09 3.83
CA ASN A 104 -16.12 4.25 4.72
C ASN A 104 -16.14 5.58 3.96
N LEU A 105 -15.40 5.70 2.85
CA LEU A 105 -15.48 6.87 1.96
C LEU A 105 -16.88 7.05 1.38
N LEU A 106 -17.49 5.95 0.90
CA LEU A 106 -18.86 5.96 0.39
C LEU A 106 -19.83 6.33 1.51
N SER A 107 -19.72 5.70 2.67
CA SER A 107 -20.56 5.98 3.84
C SER A 107 -20.48 7.45 4.24
N ALA A 108 -19.28 8.04 4.29
CA ALA A 108 -19.09 9.45 4.63
C ALA A 108 -19.77 10.43 3.65
N ALA A 109 -19.95 10.03 2.38
CA ALA A 109 -20.60 10.82 1.34
C ALA A 109 -22.14 10.72 1.33
N PHE A 110 -22.69 9.60 1.79
CA PHE A 110 -24.15 9.36 1.81
C PHE A 110 -24.83 9.64 3.15
N ASP A 111 -24.05 9.84 4.21
CA ASP A 111 -24.57 10.09 5.55
C ASP A 111 -25.25 11.47 5.66
N ASN A 112 -26.40 11.55 6.32
CA ASN A 112 -27.26 12.73 6.29
C ASN A 112 -26.58 13.98 6.92
N PRO A 113 -26.49 15.12 6.21
CA PRO A 113 -25.77 16.31 6.67
C PRO A 113 -26.44 17.09 7.83
N LEU A 114 -27.55 16.57 8.38
CA LEU A 114 -28.28 17.18 9.50
C LEU A 114 -27.55 17.01 10.86
N GLN A 115 -26.54 16.15 10.94
CA GLN A 115 -25.68 15.97 12.11
C GLN A 115 -24.28 16.49 11.82
N GLN A 116 -23.99 17.72 12.26
CA GLN A 116 -22.66 18.33 12.30
C GLN A 116 -21.80 18.09 11.04
N SER A 117 -21.86 19.03 10.09
CA SER A 117 -21.01 19.00 8.90
C SER A 117 -19.56 19.34 9.25
N THR A 118 -18.61 18.56 8.74
CA THR A 118 -17.19 18.90 8.79
C THR A 118 -16.87 20.03 7.80
N THR A 119 -15.88 20.87 8.14
CA THR A 119 -15.37 21.90 7.23
C THR A 119 -14.87 21.27 5.93
N PRO A 120 -15.28 21.77 4.74
CA PRO A 120 -14.86 21.23 3.44
C PRO A 120 -13.35 21.06 3.27
N ALA A 121 -12.54 21.94 3.88
CA ALA A 121 -11.09 21.85 3.86
C ALA A 121 -10.54 20.61 4.59
N ILE A 122 -11.11 20.26 5.75
CA ILE A 122 -10.70 19.08 6.52
C ILE A 122 -11.11 17.82 5.77
N ALA A 123 -12.35 17.77 5.26
CA ALA A 123 -12.82 16.65 4.45
C ALA A 123 -11.93 16.44 3.21
N ALA A 124 -11.52 17.51 2.53
CA ALA A 124 -10.65 17.43 1.37
C ALA A 124 -9.28 16.81 1.67
N ILE A 125 -8.66 17.16 2.81
CA ILE A 125 -7.38 16.58 3.24
C ILE A 125 -7.54 15.08 3.50
N ILE A 126 -8.55 14.69 4.27
CA ILE A 126 -8.77 13.28 4.66
C ILE A 126 -9.13 12.43 3.45
N ILE A 127 -10.02 12.89 2.58
CA ILE A 127 -10.40 12.17 1.35
C ILE A 127 -9.19 12.01 0.43
N SER A 128 -8.37 13.06 0.29
CA SER A 128 -7.14 12.98 -0.52
C SER A 128 -6.13 12.01 0.07
N ALA A 129 -5.96 12.01 1.40
CA ALA A 129 -5.12 11.05 2.09
C ALA A 129 -5.62 9.62 1.85
N ALA A 130 -6.92 9.37 1.94
CA ALA A 130 -7.51 8.06 1.66
C ALA A 130 -7.27 7.60 0.21
N ILE A 131 -7.41 8.50 -0.78
CA ILE A 131 -7.11 8.20 -2.19
C ILE A 131 -5.63 7.81 -2.36
N LEU A 132 -4.71 8.59 -1.79
CA LEU A 132 -3.27 8.28 -1.82
C LEU A 132 -2.97 6.95 -1.12
N GLN A 133 -3.73 6.63 -0.08
CA GLN A 133 -3.56 5.39 0.65
C GLN A 133 -3.95 4.17 -0.18
N ILE A 134 -5.00 4.25 -0.98
CA ILE A 134 -5.38 3.19 -1.94
C ILE A 134 -4.23 2.97 -2.95
N GLU A 135 -3.64 4.04 -3.50
CA GLU A 135 -2.48 3.92 -4.39
C GLU A 135 -1.30 3.24 -3.67
N GLY A 136 -1.02 3.65 -2.43
CA GLY A 136 0.02 3.04 -1.61
C GLY A 136 -0.19 1.54 -1.40
N VAL A 137 -1.41 1.11 -1.07
CA VAL A 137 -1.73 -0.31 -0.89
C VAL A 137 -1.54 -1.08 -2.21
N ILE A 138 -1.96 -0.52 -3.34
CA ILE A 138 -1.72 -1.13 -4.66
C ILE A 138 -0.22 -1.33 -4.92
N GLN A 139 0.61 -0.37 -4.55
CA GLN A 139 2.06 -0.49 -4.70
C GLN A 139 2.64 -1.60 -3.81
N VAL A 140 2.16 -1.72 -2.56
CA VAL A 140 2.53 -2.82 -1.67
C VAL A 140 2.12 -4.15 -2.27
N ILE A 141 0.90 -4.29 -2.78
CA ILE A 141 0.43 -5.52 -3.43
C ILE A 141 1.33 -5.88 -4.61
N ARG A 142 1.64 -4.93 -5.50
CA ARG A 142 2.53 -5.18 -6.65
C ARG A 142 3.91 -5.65 -6.21
N SER A 143 4.53 -4.96 -5.25
CA SER A 143 5.84 -5.35 -4.72
C SER A 143 5.84 -6.78 -4.15
N ASN A 144 4.76 -7.15 -3.47
CA ASN A 144 4.61 -8.50 -2.90
C ASN A 144 4.36 -9.56 -3.98
N ILE A 145 3.60 -9.25 -5.03
CA ILE A 145 3.39 -10.14 -6.19
C ILE A 145 4.70 -10.33 -6.97
N ASP A 146 5.43 -9.27 -7.24
CA ASP A 146 6.70 -9.33 -7.98
C ASP A 146 7.71 -10.21 -7.24
N PHE A 147 7.75 -10.12 -5.92
CA PHE A 147 8.57 -11.00 -5.11
C PHE A 147 8.12 -12.46 -5.15
N LEU A 148 6.80 -12.72 -5.04
CA LEU A 148 6.27 -14.07 -5.14
C LEU A 148 6.59 -14.70 -6.51
N ASN A 149 6.54 -13.91 -7.57
CA ASN A 149 6.92 -14.32 -8.93
C ASN A 149 8.43 -14.60 -9.04
N ASP A 150 9.29 -13.75 -8.47
CA ASP A 150 10.74 -13.99 -8.42
C ASP A 150 11.05 -15.28 -7.67
N LEU A 151 10.37 -15.53 -6.54
CA LEU A 151 10.46 -16.79 -5.80
C LEU A 151 10.06 -17.98 -6.68
N HIS A 152 8.90 -17.98 -7.31
CA HIS A 152 8.46 -19.10 -8.15
C HIS A 152 9.39 -19.35 -9.34
N SER A 153 9.80 -18.31 -10.07
CA SER A 153 10.65 -18.43 -11.26
C SER A 153 12.01 -19.08 -10.95
N LYS A 154 12.61 -18.73 -9.79
CA LYS A 154 13.85 -19.35 -9.31
C LYS A 154 13.69 -20.81 -8.92
N SER A 155 12.50 -21.26 -8.48
CA SER A 155 12.22 -22.70 -8.23
C SER A 155 12.25 -23.48 -9.52
N SER A 156 11.51 -23.00 -10.53
CA SER A 156 11.34 -23.71 -11.80
C SER A 156 12.66 -23.88 -12.54
N ARG A 157 13.56 -22.90 -12.45
CA ARG A 157 14.90 -22.99 -13.06
C ARG A 157 15.79 -24.02 -12.38
N LYS A 158 15.85 -24.05 -11.04
CA LYS A 158 16.60 -25.06 -10.27
C LYS A 158 16.13 -26.49 -10.57
N LYS A 159 14.82 -26.72 -10.66
CA LYS A 159 14.26 -28.05 -10.99
C LYS A 159 14.66 -28.52 -12.39
N THR A 160 14.76 -27.59 -13.34
CA THR A 160 15.17 -27.91 -14.73
C THR A 160 16.67 -28.21 -14.81
N GLU A 161 17.49 -27.48 -14.07
CA GLU A 161 18.95 -27.69 -13.99
C GLU A 161 19.33 -29.00 -13.26
N GLN A 162 18.51 -29.49 -12.32
CA GLN A 162 18.74 -30.78 -11.64
C GLN A 162 18.29 -32.01 -12.46
N GLN A 163 17.53 -31.82 -13.54
CA GLN A 163 17.04 -32.89 -14.41
C GLN A 163 17.88 -33.09 -15.68
N LEU A 164 18.88 -32.24 -15.91
CA LEU A 164 19.88 -32.29 -16.99
C LEU A 164 21.21 -32.84 -16.46
#